data_AF-A0A292R933-F1
#
_entry.id   AF-A0A292R933-F1
#
_cell.length_a   1.000
_cell.length_b   1.000
_cell.length_c   1.000
_cell.angle_alpha   90.00
_cell.angle_beta   90.00
_cell.angle_gamma   90.00
#
_symmetry.space_group_name_H-M   'P 1'
#
loop_
_entity.id
_entity.type
_entity.pdbx_description
1 polymer ?
#
loop_
_entity_poly.entity_id
_entity_poly.type
_entity_poly.pdbx_seq_one_letter_code
_entity_poly.pdbx_strand_id
1 'polypeptide(L)'
;MDEKEIDKKYTEYIESLIEQMTPMLPEDVNALQKDYLISNIRKSATLLASSMEDDEEFSQLDFDSQCFYIQVMAEWSFHKEIDLFRSGIPAKYWKIVMQKIWFTMWEVMYACVKNDAPNEVILSLVERFVNRTYRDSVEELKESNLIDEETEEKAKEQSNIEKMANEIREERKISKRVSNIIKYSILFVIISIIVFFVIIKFQTYGVIAILTLLVIYNIAPIKKNE
;
A
#
# COMPACT_ATOMS: atom_id res chain seq x y z
N MET A 1 -24.35 15.98 3.00
CA MET A 1 -23.93 14.91 2.08
C MET A 1 -24.08 13.66 2.90
N ASP A 2 -25.20 12.96 2.74
CA ASP A 2 -25.43 11.70 3.43
C ASP A 2 -24.35 10.73 2.97
N GLU A 3 -23.69 10.06 3.92
CA GLU A 3 -22.70 9.03 3.62
C GLU A 3 -23.41 7.95 2.80
N LYS A 4 -23.04 7.83 1.52
CA LYS A 4 -23.48 6.72 0.68
C LYS A 4 -23.00 5.44 1.37
N GLU A 5 -23.93 4.53 1.64
CA GLU A 5 -23.60 3.22 2.17
C GLU A 5 -22.81 2.46 1.10
N ILE A 6 -21.51 2.27 1.34
CA ILE A 6 -20.61 1.51 0.46
C ILE A 6 -20.74 0.02 0.75
N ASP A 7 -20.38 -0.81 -0.22
CA ASP A 7 -20.41 -2.27 -0.11
C ASP A 7 -19.72 -2.74 1.20
N LYS A 8 -20.38 -3.68 1.88
CA LYS A 8 -19.94 -4.29 3.12
C LYS A 8 -18.50 -4.79 3.05
N LYS A 9 -18.07 -5.32 1.88
CA LYS A 9 -16.70 -5.81 1.68
C LYS A 9 -15.65 -4.72 1.94
N TYR A 10 -15.93 -3.47 1.55
CA TYR A 10 -15.03 -2.34 1.77
C TYR A 10 -15.04 -1.94 3.23
N THR A 11 -16.23 -1.85 3.84
CA THR A 11 -16.36 -1.50 5.25
C THR A 11 -15.61 -2.49 6.15
N GLU A 12 -15.75 -3.79 5.92
CA GLU A 12 -15.04 -4.84 6.66
C GLU A 12 -13.52 -4.73 6.49
N TYR A 13 -13.04 -4.48 5.26
CA TYR A 13 -11.62 -4.30 5.00
C TYR A 13 -11.05 -3.05 5.70
N ILE A 14 -11.77 -1.92 5.64
CA ILE A 14 -11.35 -0.66 6.26
C ILE A 14 -11.26 -0.80 7.78
N GLU A 15 -12.25 -1.41 8.43
CA GLU A 15 -12.17 -1.65 9.88
C GLU A 15 -11.02 -2.58 10.24
N SER A 16 -10.80 -3.65 9.48
CA SER A 16 -9.65 -4.53 9.68
C SER A 16 -8.31 -3.79 9.54
N LEU A 17 -8.22 -2.84 8.60
CA LEU A 17 -7.02 -2.03 8.40
C LEU A 17 -6.79 -1.08 9.58
N ILE A 18 -7.84 -0.43 10.07
CA ILE A 18 -7.77 0.45 11.25
C ILE A 18 -7.33 -0.34 12.49
N GLU A 19 -7.85 -1.56 12.68
CA GLU A 19 -7.44 -2.44 13.76
C GLU A 19 -5.95 -2.80 13.68
N GLN A 20 -5.41 -2.98 12.48
CA GLN A 20 -3.98 -3.25 12.26
C GLN A 20 -3.10 -2.03 12.50
N MET A 21 -3.56 -0.83 12.13
CA MET A 21 -2.79 0.42 12.29
C MET A 21 -2.82 0.95 13.72
N THR A 22 -3.91 0.73 14.47
CA THR A 22 -4.09 1.31 15.80
C THR A 22 -2.96 0.97 16.79
N PRO A 23 -2.45 -0.28 16.85
CA PRO A 23 -1.30 -0.63 17.70
C PRO A 23 0.03 0.02 17.28
N MET A 24 0.13 0.52 16.05
CA MET A 24 1.34 1.18 15.52
C MET A 24 1.42 2.67 15.89
N LEU A 25 0.40 3.19 16.59
CA LEU A 25 0.38 4.58 17.02
C LEU A 25 1.57 4.91 17.93
N PRO A 26 2.31 5.99 17.65
CA PRO A 26 3.37 6.46 18.52
C PRO A 26 2.87 6.82 19.92
N GLU A 27 3.71 6.64 20.94
CA GLU A 27 3.36 6.92 22.35
C GLU A 27 3.07 8.41 22.62
N ASP A 28 3.59 9.31 21.79
CA ASP A 28 3.37 10.76 21.89
C ASP A 28 2.02 11.23 21.31
N VAL A 29 1.24 10.33 20.70
CA VAL A 29 -0.12 10.61 20.22
C VAL A 29 -1.11 10.46 21.37
N ASN A 30 -1.77 11.56 21.76
CA ASN A 30 -2.76 11.53 22.84
C ASN A 30 -4.11 10.95 22.38
N ALA A 31 -5.02 10.71 23.34
CA ALA A 31 -6.32 10.11 23.05
C ALA A 31 -7.18 10.90 22.05
N LEU A 32 -7.20 12.24 22.12
CA LEU A 32 -7.97 13.07 21.19
C LEU A 32 -7.38 13.01 19.77
N GLN A 33 -6.05 13.02 19.68
CA GLN A 33 -5.35 12.86 18.40
C GLN A 33 -5.57 11.48 17.80
N LYS A 34 -5.59 10.43 18.63
CA LYS A 34 -5.91 9.07 18.21
C LYS A 34 -7.31 8.98 17.61
N ASP A 35 -8.32 9.49 18.31
CA ASP A 35 -9.70 9.45 17.81
C ASP A 35 -9.86 10.25 16.51
N TYR A 36 -9.19 11.42 16.43
CA TYR A 36 -9.14 12.24 15.22
C TYR A 36 -8.51 11.49 14.05
N LEU A 37 -7.33 10.90 14.26
CA LEU A 37 -6.59 10.14 13.26
C LEU A 37 -7.41 8.93 12.76
N ILE A 38 -7.98 8.14 13.67
CA ILE A 38 -8.79 6.97 13.31
C ILE A 38 -10.03 7.39 12.50
N SER A 39 -10.70 8.47 12.90
CA SER A 39 -11.84 9.01 12.17
C SER A 39 -11.46 9.44 10.75
N ASN A 40 -10.30 10.10 10.59
CA ASN A 40 -9.83 10.58 9.29
C ASN A 40 -9.32 9.45 8.38
N ILE A 41 -8.68 8.41 8.93
CA ILE A 41 -8.32 7.21 8.16
C ILE A 41 -9.58 6.53 7.64
N ARG A 42 -10.57 6.28 8.51
CA ARG A 42 -11.85 5.71 8.09
C ARG A 42 -12.48 6.53 6.98
N LYS A 43 -12.59 7.84 7.20
CA LYS A 43 -13.19 8.75 6.24
C LYS A 43 -12.50 8.74 4.88
N SER A 44 -11.18 8.87 4.84
CA SER A 44 -10.42 8.90 3.58
C SER A 44 -10.51 7.58 2.83
N ALA A 45 -10.41 6.46 3.53
CA ALA A 45 -10.56 5.12 2.98
C ALA A 45 -11.98 4.87 2.43
N THR A 46 -13.02 5.25 3.18
CA THR A 46 -14.43 5.17 2.76
C THR A 46 -14.71 6.05 1.55
N LEU A 47 -14.16 7.27 1.49
CA LEU A 47 -14.31 8.16 0.33
C LEU A 47 -13.68 7.55 -0.93
N LEU A 48 -12.49 6.96 -0.82
CA LEU A 48 -11.86 6.27 -1.93
C LEU A 48 -12.68 5.05 -2.36
N ALA A 49 -13.14 4.22 -1.41
CA ALA A 49 -13.98 3.06 -1.71
C ALA A 49 -15.29 3.46 -2.40
N SER A 50 -15.95 4.53 -1.94
CA SER A 50 -17.14 5.07 -2.62
C SER A 50 -16.83 5.47 -4.06
N SER A 51 -15.68 6.13 -4.30
CA SER A 51 -15.27 6.48 -5.66
C SER A 51 -15.01 5.26 -6.55
N MET A 52 -14.60 4.12 -5.97
CA MET A 52 -14.41 2.88 -6.73
C MET A 52 -15.71 2.23 -7.19
N GLU A 53 -16.83 2.53 -6.54
CA GLU A 53 -18.16 2.10 -6.98
C GLU A 53 -18.75 3.02 -8.06
N ASP A 54 -18.39 4.30 -8.02
CA ASP A 54 -18.94 5.34 -8.89
C ASP A 54 -18.13 5.54 -10.18
N ASP A 55 -16.84 5.18 -10.17
CA ASP A 55 -15.91 5.39 -11.26
C ASP A 55 -15.67 4.13 -12.10
N GLU A 56 -15.78 4.26 -13.43
CA GLU A 56 -15.65 3.14 -14.35
C GLU A 56 -14.25 2.50 -14.33
N GLU A 57 -13.17 3.29 -14.21
CA GLU A 57 -11.80 2.78 -14.25
C GLU A 57 -11.50 1.97 -12.97
N PHE A 58 -11.87 2.51 -11.81
CA PHE A 58 -11.68 1.81 -10.54
C PHE A 58 -12.59 0.59 -10.36
N SER A 59 -13.82 0.64 -10.89
CA SER A 59 -14.77 -0.46 -10.75
C SER A 59 -14.38 -1.72 -11.55
N GLN A 60 -13.55 -1.59 -12.59
CA GLN A 60 -13.01 -2.73 -13.35
C GLN A 60 -11.90 -3.48 -12.63
N LEU A 61 -11.30 -2.89 -11.59
CA LEU A 61 -10.26 -3.55 -10.82
C LEU A 61 -10.84 -4.73 -10.03
N ASP A 62 -10.05 -5.79 -9.88
CA ASP A 62 -10.37 -6.84 -8.92
C ASP A 62 -10.31 -6.30 -7.48
N PHE A 63 -10.95 -7.01 -6.55
CA PHE A 63 -11.07 -6.54 -5.17
C PHE A 63 -9.72 -6.44 -4.44
N ASP A 64 -8.75 -7.29 -4.74
CA ASP A 64 -7.43 -7.21 -4.11
C ASP A 64 -6.69 -5.94 -4.57
N SER A 65 -6.83 -5.59 -5.85
CA SER A 65 -6.34 -4.33 -6.41
C SER A 65 -7.05 -3.11 -5.81
N GLN A 66 -8.36 -3.17 -5.57
CA GLN A 66 -9.10 -2.10 -4.89
C GLN A 66 -8.62 -1.93 -3.43
N CYS A 67 -8.49 -3.03 -2.69
CA CYS A 67 -7.94 -3.06 -1.34
C CYS A 67 -6.53 -2.43 -1.28
N PHE A 68 -5.69 -2.69 -2.29
CA PHE A 68 -4.37 -2.08 -2.38
C PHE A 68 -4.42 -0.54 -2.37
N TYR A 69 -5.28 0.07 -3.18
CA TYR A 69 -5.43 1.54 -3.21
C TYR A 69 -6.03 2.08 -1.90
N ILE A 70 -7.00 1.38 -1.31
CA ILE A 70 -7.57 1.71 0.01
C ILE A 70 -6.46 1.72 1.07
N GLN A 71 -5.61 0.71 1.08
CA GLN A 71 -4.48 0.61 2.00
C GLN A 71 -3.49 1.76 1.82
N VAL A 72 -3.13 2.08 0.57
CA VAL A 72 -2.24 3.21 0.27
C VAL A 72 -2.84 4.53 0.81
N MET A 73 -4.14 4.79 0.59
CA MET A 73 -4.83 5.97 1.14
C MET A 73 -4.75 6.04 2.65
N ALA A 74 -5.06 4.94 3.33
CA ALA A 74 -5.09 4.86 4.79
C ALA A 74 -3.69 5.01 5.41
N GLU A 75 -2.68 4.33 4.88
CA GLU A 75 -1.29 4.40 5.39
C GLU A 75 -0.72 5.81 5.28
N TRP A 76 -0.83 6.44 4.12
CA TRP A 76 -0.35 7.82 3.96
C TRP A 76 -1.13 8.79 4.83
N SER A 77 -2.44 8.57 5.01
CA SER A 77 -3.24 9.36 5.93
C SER A 77 -2.74 9.22 7.37
N PHE A 78 -2.53 7.99 7.84
CA PHE A 78 -1.98 7.70 9.16
C PHE A 78 -0.68 8.48 9.41
N HIS A 79 0.26 8.39 8.48
CA HIS A 79 1.55 9.05 8.66
C HIS A 79 1.48 10.58 8.57
N LYS A 80 0.71 11.13 7.62
CA LYS A 80 0.63 12.59 7.46
C LYS A 80 -0.14 13.27 8.59
N GLU A 81 -1.08 12.58 9.21
CA GLU A 81 -1.72 13.06 10.44
C GLU A 81 -0.72 13.12 11.60
N ILE A 82 0.14 12.12 11.75
CA ILE A 82 1.21 12.14 12.75
C ILE A 82 2.21 13.28 12.48
N ASP A 83 2.60 13.49 11.22
CA ASP A 83 3.44 14.63 10.82
C ASP A 83 2.77 15.96 11.21
N LEU A 84 1.46 16.10 10.98
CA LEU A 84 0.69 17.28 11.37
C LEU A 84 0.64 17.49 12.89
N PHE A 85 0.45 16.43 13.67
CA PHE A 85 0.47 16.50 15.13
C PHE A 85 1.80 17.04 15.67
N ARG A 86 2.91 16.71 14.99
CA ARG A 86 4.26 17.13 15.39
C ARG A 86 4.72 18.44 14.73
N SER A 87 4.06 18.85 13.66
CA SER A 87 4.45 20.02 12.84
C SER A 87 4.40 21.37 13.56
N GLY A 88 3.57 21.49 14.61
CA GLY A 88 3.27 22.79 15.24
C GLY A 88 2.19 23.60 14.51
N ILE A 89 1.71 23.14 13.34
CA ILE A 89 0.61 23.78 12.62
C ILE A 89 -0.65 23.76 13.52
N PRO A 90 -1.40 24.88 13.64
CA PRO A 90 -2.62 24.91 14.41
C PRO A 90 -3.67 23.90 13.92
N ALA A 91 -4.29 23.16 14.84
CA ALA A 91 -5.22 22.06 14.53
C ALA A 91 -6.41 22.44 13.61
N LYS A 92 -6.83 23.71 13.63
CA LYS A 92 -7.86 24.23 12.72
C LYS A 92 -7.49 24.11 11.23
N TYR A 93 -6.20 23.95 10.90
CA TYR A 93 -5.71 23.81 9.54
C TYR A 93 -5.38 22.37 9.13
N TRP A 94 -5.33 21.42 10.07
CA TRP A 94 -4.99 20.02 9.74
C TRP A 94 -5.94 19.44 8.69
N LYS A 95 -7.25 19.64 8.89
CA LYS A 95 -8.27 19.16 7.96
C LYS A 95 -8.06 19.65 6.53
N ILE A 96 -7.73 20.93 6.33
CA ILE A 96 -7.59 21.47 4.97
C ILE A 96 -6.32 20.94 4.30
N VAL A 97 -5.23 20.75 5.05
CA VAL A 97 -4.01 20.11 4.54
C VAL A 97 -4.28 18.67 4.14
N MET A 98 -4.95 17.89 5.01
CA MET A 98 -5.27 16.49 4.73
C MET A 98 -6.22 16.32 3.54
N GLN A 99 -7.20 17.20 3.39
CA GLN A 99 -8.09 17.17 2.21
C GLN A 99 -7.34 17.39 0.90
N LYS A 100 -6.37 18.31 0.85
CA LYS A 100 -5.52 18.51 -0.33
C LYS A 100 -4.68 17.26 -0.62
N ILE A 101 -4.12 16.63 0.42
CA ILE A 101 -3.36 15.39 0.30
C ILE A 101 -4.24 14.26 -0.24
N TRP A 102 -5.40 14.00 0.35
CA TRP A 102 -6.31 12.92 -0.10
C TRP A 102 -6.76 13.11 -1.55
N PHE A 103 -7.09 14.35 -1.93
CA PHE A 103 -7.46 14.65 -3.31
C PHE A 103 -6.30 14.39 -4.27
N THR A 104 -5.09 14.86 -3.94
CA THR A 104 -3.89 14.61 -4.75
C THR A 104 -3.63 13.10 -4.90
N MET A 105 -3.74 12.35 -3.79
CA MET A 105 -3.56 10.90 -3.82
C MET A 105 -4.56 10.24 -4.76
N TRP A 106 -5.84 10.60 -4.65
CA TRP A 106 -6.89 10.10 -5.52
C TRP A 106 -6.57 10.38 -7.00
N GLU A 107 -6.19 11.60 -7.36
CA GLU A 107 -5.86 11.96 -8.74
C GLU A 107 -4.68 11.15 -9.29
N VAL A 108 -3.63 10.97 -8.49
CA VAL A 108 -2.45 10.20 -8.88
C VAL A 108 -2.79 8.72 -9.05
N MET A 109 -3.55 8.14 -8.11
CA MET A 109 -3.97 6.75 -8.18
C MET A 109 -4.91 6.51 -9.36
N TYR A 110 -5.86 7.40 -9.59
CA TYR A 110 -6.75 7.35 -10.76
C TYR A 110 -5.97 7.39 -12.08
N ALA A 111 -5.00 8.31 -12.20
CA ALA A 111 -4.13 8.36 -13.37
C ALA A 111 -3.32 7.06 -13.54
N CYS A 112 -2.89 6.43 -12.45
CA CYS A 112 -2.17 5.17 -12.52
C CYS A 112 -3.06 4.01 -12.99
N VAL A 113 -4.29 3.90 -12.48
CA VAL A 113 -5.28 2.89 -12.93
C VAL A 113 -5.51 3.03 -14.42
N LYS A 114 -5.79 4.24 -14.89
CA LYS A 114 -6.03 4.54 -16.31
C LYS A 114 -4.87 4.17 -17.23
N ASN A 115 -3.65 4.15 -16.71
CA ASN A 115 -2.44 3.85 -17.47
C ASN A 115 -1.87 2.45 -17.16
N ASP A 116 -2.61 1.59 -16.45
CA ASP A 116 -2.18 0.25 -16.02
C ASP A 116 -0.77 0.25 -15.37
N ALA A 117 -0.53 1.24 -14.51
CA ALA A 117 0.78 1.44 -13.91
C ALA A 117 1.09 0.34 -12.87
N PRO A 118 2.32 -0.20 -12.82
CA PRO A 118 2.72 -1.16 -11.80
C PRO A 118 2.63 -0.57 -10.38
N ASN A 119 2.32 -1.41 -9.39
CA ASN A 119 2.20 -1.00 -7.98
C ASN A 119 3.44 -0.24 -7.45
N GLU A 120 4.65 -0.61 -7.87
CA GLU A 120 5.88 0.11 -7.49
C GLU A 120 5.89 1.56 -8.01
N VAL A 121 5.41 1.76 -9.23
CA VAL A 121 5.31 3.08 -9.85
C VAL A 121 4.24 3.91 -9.13
N ILE A 122 3.09 3.29 -8.83
CA ILE A 122 2.00 3.92 -8.07
C ILE A 122 2.52 4.51 -6.77
N LEU A 123 3.23 3.72 -5.96
CA LEU A 123 3.77 4.23 -4.70
C LEU A 123 4.75 5.37 -4.87
N SER A 124 5.67 5.24 -5.82
CA SER A 124 6.68 6.27 -6.01
C SER A 124 6.05 7.59 -6.46
N LEU A 125 4.98 7.53 -7.25
CA LEU A 125 4.21 8.70 -7.65
C LEU A 125 3.42 9.26 -6.47
N VAL A 126 2.65 8.43 -5.75
CA VAL A 126 1.90 8.85 -4.56
C VAL A 126 2.82 9.53 -3.55
N GLU A 127 3.95 8.92 -3.21
CA GLU A 127 4.96 9.48 -2.32
C GLU A 127 5.39 10.88 -2.77
N ARG A 128 5.84 11.01 -4.03
CA ARG A 128 6.31 12.28 -4.58
C ARG A 128 5.25 13.37 -4.47
N PHE A 129 4.02 13.06 -4.87
CA PHE A 129 2.93 14.03 -4.94
C PHE A 129 2.37 14.38 -3.56
N VAL A 130 2.24 13.42 -2.64
CA VAL A 130 1.84 13.68 -1.25
C VAL A 130 2.84 14.62 -0.57
N ASN A 131 4.14 14.35 -0.73
CA ASN A 131 5.18 15.17 -0.10
C ASN A 131 5.23 16.57 -0.67
N ARG A 132 5.05 16.69 -1.98
CA ARG A 132 4.91 18.00 -2.63
C ARG A 132 3.69 18.73 -2.11
N THR A 133 2.51 18.11 -2.12
CA THR A 133 1.27 18.73 -1.65
C THR A 133 1.33 19.14 -0.19
N TYR A 134 1.98 18.35 0.67
CA TYR A 134 2.22 18.73 2.06
C TYR A 134 3.08 19.99 2.15
N ARG A 135 4.24 20.02 1.47
CA ARG A 135 5.12 21.19 1.44
C ARG A 135 4.42 22.43 0.89
N ASP A 136 3.74 22.29 -0.25
CA ASP A 136 3.01 23.37 -0.89
C ASP A 136 1.90 23.90 0.05
N SER A 137 1.23 23.01 0.81
CA SER A 137 0.23 23.41 1.81
C SER A 137 0.84 24.16 3.00
N VAL A 138 2.02 23.74 3.48
CA VAL A 138 2.74 24.44 4.56
C VAL A 138 3.20 25.83 4.08
N GLU A 139 3.75 25.91 2.85
CA GLU A 139 4.15 27.16 2.22
C GLU A 139 2.97 28.13 2.09
N GLU A 140 1.81 27.66 1.63
CA GLU A 140 0.58 28.46 1.51
C GLU A 140 0.10 29.00 2.87
N LEU A 141 0.17 28.18 3.93
CA LEU A 141 -0.18 28.63 5.29
C LEU A 141 0.76 29.74 5.77
N LYS A 142 2.05 29.65 5.45
CA LYS A 142 3.05 30.67 5.80
C LYS A 142 2.89 31.93 4.97
N GLU A 143 2.71 31.83 3.65
CA GLU A 143 2.43 32.97 2.76
C GLU A 143 1.18 33.73 3.18
N SER A 144 0.20 33.00 3.71
CA SER A 144 -1.03 33.56 4.28
C SER A 144 -0.88 34.13 5.70
N ASN A 145 0.34 34.15 6.27
CA ASN A 145 0.64 34.56 7.65
C ASN A 145 -0.16 33.79 8.72
N LEU A 146 -0.49 32.52 8.47
CA LEU A 146 -1.24 31.67 9.40
C LEU A 146 -0.32 30.85 10.32
N ILE A 147 0.95 30.71 9.94
CA ILE A 147 2.04 30.10 10.71
C ILE A 147 3.31 30.96 10.53
N ASP A 148 4.27 30.83 11.45
CA ASP A 148 5.58 31.48 11.37
C ASP A 148 6.63 30.60 10.66
N GLU A 149 7.82 31.18 10.44
CA GLU A 149 8.94 30.52 9.77
C GLU A 149 9.47 29.31 10.55
N GLU A 150 9.50 29.39 11.90
CA GLU A 150 9.90 28.27 12.76
C GLU A 150 8.96 27.08 12.61
N THR A 151 7.64 27.34 12.57
CA THR A 151 6.62 26.31 12.34
C THR A 151 6.72 25.73 10.93
N GLU A 152 6.99 26.55 9.92
CA GLU A 152 7.22 26.10 8.54
C GLU A 152 8.41 25.13 8.47
N GLU A 153 9.57 25.52 9.01
CA GLU A 153 10.78 24.70 9.02
C GLU A 153 10.54 23.38 9.75
N LYS A 154 9.98 23.46 10.97
CA LYS A 154 9.65 22.28 11.77
C LYS A 154 8.70 21.33 11.04
N ALA A 155 7.65 21.85 10.42
CA ALA A 155 6.69 21.04 9.66
C ALA A 155 7.38 20.31 8.50
N LYS A 156 8.23 21.01 7.74
CA LYS A 156 8.98 20.43 6.61
C LYS A 156 9.97 19.36 7.06
N GLU A 157 10.60 19.52 8.23
CA GLU A 157 11.51 18.52 8.82
C GLU A 157 10.80 17.27 9.37
N GLN A 158 9.59 17.41 9.92
CA GLN A 158 8.82 16.26 10.43
C GLN A 158 8.45 15.28 9.32
N SER A 159 8.29 15.77 8.09
CA SER A 159 8.10 14.94 6.91
C SER A 159 9.39 14.21 6.51
N ASN A 160 10.10 13.56 7.45
CA ASN A 160 11.24 12.70 7.18
C ASN A 160 10.78 11.34 6.64
N ILE A 161 10.46 11.40 5.35
CA ILE A 161 9.87 10.40 4.45
C ILE A 161 10.69 9.12 4.29
N GLU A 162 12.01 9.17 4.48
CA GLU A 162 12.89 8.01 4.26
C GLU A 162 12.57 6.82 5.16
N LYS A 163 12.09 7.07 6.39
CA LYS A 163 11.75 5.99 7.32
C LYS A 163 10.53 5.19 6.85
N MET A 164 9.49 5.91 6.41
CA MET A 164 8.24 5.31 5.90
C MET A 164 8.43 4.59 4.56
N ALA A 165 9.17 5.20 3.63
CA ALA A 165 9.46 4.57 2.34
C ALA A 165 10.23 3.24 2.50
N ASN A 166 11.10 3.16 3.52
CA ASN A 166 11.78 1.92 3.85
C ASN A 166 10.84 0.90 4.50
N GLU A 167 9.98 1.29 5.43
CA GLU A 167 9.00 0.40 6.07
C GLU A 167 8.03 -0.23 5.04
N ILE A 168 7.43 0.59 4.16
CA ILE A 168 6.51 0.11 3.10
C ILE A 168 7.23 -0.81 2.10
N ARG A 169 8.50 -0.52 1.76
CA ARG A 169 9.30 -1.38 0.88
C ARG A 169 9.64 -2.72 1.53
N GLU A 170 9.98 -2.74 2.81
CA GLU A 170 10.33 -3.96 3.54
C GLU A 170 9.12 -4.86 3.75
N GLU A 171 7.96 -4.32 4.15
CA GLU A 171 6.73 -5.12 4.31
C GLU A 171 6.29 -5.78 2.99
N ARG A 172 6.44 -5.08 1.86
CA ARG A 172 6.16 -5.65 0.53
C ARG A 172 7.15 -6.69 0.09
N LYS A 173 8.45 -6.52 0.38
CA LYS A 173 9.46 -7.56 0.12
C LYS A 173 9.11 -8.83 0.87
N ILE A 174 8.67 -8.71 2.13
CA ILE A 174 8.23 -9.83 2.96
C ILE A 174 6.98 -10.49 2.35
N SER A 175 5.94 -9.72 2.03
CA SER A 175 4.70 -10.25 1.43
C SER A 175 4.95 -10.94 0.08
N LYS A 176 5.72 -10.32 -0.84
CA LYS A 176 6.10 -10.94 -2.12
C LYS A 176 6.93 -12.21 -1.93
N ARG A 177 7.85 -12.23 -0.96
CA ARG A 177 8.66 -13.41 -0.63
C ARG A 177 7.78 -14.55 -0.12
N VAL A 178 6.81 -14.26 0.76
CA VAL A 178 5.85 -15.25 1.27
C VAL A 178 4.97 -15.81 0.14
N SER A 179 4.40 -14.94 -0.70
CA SER A 179 3.60 -15.36 -1.87
C SER A 179 4.39 -16.27 -2.81
N ASN A 180 5.64 -15.92 -3.11
CA ASN A 180 6.52 -16.75 -3.93
C ASN A 180 6.83 -18.09 -3.27
N ILE A 181 7.11 -18.12 -1.96
CA ILE A 181 7.34 -19.37 -1.21
C ILE A 181 6.09 -20.27 -1.30
N ILE A 182 4.88 -19.72 -1.15
CA ILE A 182 3.64 -20.48 -1.25
C ILE A 182 3.47 -21.05 -2.67
N LYS A 183 3.67 -20.24 -3.71
CA LYS A 183 3.61 -20.68 -5.12
C LYS A 183 4.60 -21.80 -5.40
N TYR A 184 5.86 -21.67 -4.98
CA TYR A 184 6.87 -22.70 -5.16
C TYR A 184 6.56 -23.97 -4.36
N SER A 185 6.00 -23.84 -3.16
CA SER A 185 5.60 -24.98 -2.33
C SER A 185 4.44 -25.76 -2.98
N ILE A 186 3.44 -25.07 -3.52
CA ILE A 186 2.33 -25.70 -4.26
C ILE A 186 2.86 -26.41 -5.51
N LEU A 187 3.72 -25.75 -6.29
CA LEU A 187 4.34 -26.35 -7.48
C LEU A 187 5.14 -27.61 -7.12
N PHE A 188 5.91 -27.57 -6.03
CA PHE A 188 6.67 -28.70 -5.53
C PHE A 188 5.78 -29.89 -5.18
N VAL A 189 4.63 -29.64 -4.52
CA VAL A 189 3.65 -30.68 -4.20
C VAL A 189 3.08 -31.30 -5.48
N ILE A 190 2.71 -30.49 -6.48
CA ILE A 190 2.19 -30.98 -7.77
C ILE A 190 3.22 -31.86 -8.48
N ILE A 191 4.47 -31.39 -8.58
CA ILE A 191 5.56 -32.16 -9.20
C ILE A 191 5.78 -33.48 -8.46
N SER A 192 5.78 -33.45 -7.13
CA SER A 192 5.96 -34.64 -6.29
C SER A 192 4.85 -35.68 -6.53
N ILE A 193 3.60 -35.24 -6.68
CA ILE A 193 2.47 -36.11 -7.01
C ILE A 193 2.63 -36.74 -8.40
N ILE A 194 3.04 -35.95 -9.40
CA ILE A 194 3.27 -36.44 -10.77
C ILE A 194 4.39 -37.48 -10.79
N VAL A 195 5.52 -37.18 -10.14
CA VAL A 195 6.67 -38.09 -10.03
C VAL A 195 6.26 -39.39 -9.34
N PHE A 196 5.54 -39.30 -8.23
CA PHE A 196 5.03 -40.46 -7.51
C PHE A 196 4.10 -41.33 -8.39
N PHE A 197 3.20 -40.70 -9.15
CA PHE A 197 2.32 -41.41 -10.08
C PHE A 197 3.08 -42.12 -11.19
N VAL A 198 4.10 -41.48 -11.77
CA VAL A 198 4.97 -42.07 -12.80
C VAL A 198 5.72 -43.28 -12.25
N ILE A 199 6.24 -43.21 -11.02
CA ILE A 199 6.94 -44.34 -10.38
C ILE A 199 5.99 -45.51 -10.13
N ILE A 200 4.78 -45.27 -9.63
CA ILE A 200 3.79 -46.35 -9.42
C ILE A 200 3.38 -47.00 -10.74
N LYS A 201 3.12 -46.20 -11.78
CA LYS A 201 2.58 -46.69 -13.05
C LYS A 201 3.62 -47.38 -13.94
N PHE A 202 4.89 -46.94 -13.89
CA PHE A 202 5.95 -47.40 -14.80
C PHE A 202 7.12 -48.12 -14.11
N GLN A 203 7.04 -48.33 -12.78
CA GLN A 203 8.02 -49.08 -11.98
C GLN A 203 9.48 -48.68 -12.28
N THR A 204 10.40 -49.62 -12.54
CA THR A 204 11.83 -49.37 -12.75
C THR A 204 12.11 -48.47 -13.96
N TYR A 205 11.28 -48.51 -15.00
CA TYR A 205 11.41 -47.64 -16.18
C TYR A 205 11.06 -46.18 -15.87
N GLY A 206 10.14 -45.92 -14.93
CA GLY A 206 9.81 -44.57 -14.47
C GLY A 206 10.98 -43.91 -13.76
N VAL A 207 11.70 -44.65 -12.91
CA VAL A 207 12.89 -44.17 -12.20
C VAL A 207 14.04 -43.87 -13.16
N ILE A 208 14.28 -44.76 -14.14
CA ILE A 208 15.33 -44.57 -15.16
C ILE A 208 15.03 -43.31 -15.98
N ALA A 209 13.79 -43.12 -16.43
CA ALA A 209 13.39 -41.94 -17.21
C ALA A 209 13.62 -40.61 -16.46
N ILE A 210 13.24 -40.55 -15.17
CA ILE A 210 13.46 -39.37 -14.33
C ILE A 210 14.96 -39.08 -14.15
N LEU A 211 15.76 -40.11 -13.89
CA LEU A 211 17.22 -39.97 -13.74
C LEU A 211 17.88 -39.47 -15.03
N THR A 212 17.49 -40.00 -16.19
CA THR A 212 17.98 -39.48 -17.49
C THR A 212 17.58 -38.03 -17.72
N LEU A 213 16.37 -37.62 -17.34
CA LEU A 213 15.89 -36.25 -17.52
C LEU A 213 16.61 -35.26 -16.59
N LEU A 214 16.89 -35.67 -15.33
CA LEU A 214 17.71 -34.89 -14.39
C LEU A 214 19.16 -34.74 -14.87
N VAL A 215 19.75 -35.80 -15.41
CA VAL A 215 21.10 -35.77 -15.98
C VAL A 215 21.15 -34.83 -17.19
N ILE A 216 20.15 -34.89 -18.08
CA ILE A 216 20.04 -33.95 -19.22
C ILE A 216 19.86 -32.51 -18.72
N TYR A 217 19.00 -32.27 -17.74
CA TYR A 217 18.78 -30.94 -17.18
C TYR A 217 20.04 -30.35 -16.53
N ASN A 218 20.84 -31.17 -15.84
CA ASN A 218 22.05 -30.73 -15.15
C ASN A 218 23.27 -30.60 -16.07
N ILE A 219 23.28 -31.28 -17.23
CA ILE A 219 24.35 -31.21 -18.24
C ILE A 219 24.02 -30.19 -19.33
N ALA A 220 22.73 -29.94 -19.61
CA ALA A 220 22.33 -28.91 -20.56
C ALA A 220 22.73 -27.53 -20.04
N PRO A 221 23.56 -26.77 -20.76
CA PRO A 221 23.92 -25.42 -20.36
C PRO A 221 22.68 -24.54 -20.50
N ILE A 222 21.96 -24.35 -19.40
CA ILE A 222 20.97 -23.27 -19.30
C ILE A 222 21.78 -21.99 -19.39
N LYS A 223 21.82 -21.38 -20.58
CA LYS A 223 22.26 -20.00 -20.77
C LYS A 223 21.44 -19.14 -19.81
N LYS A 224 22.04 -18.80 -18.67
CA LYS A 224 21.60 -17.67 -17.86
C LYS A 224 21.87 -16.43 -18.70
N ASN A 225 20.84 -15.90 -19.35
CA ASN A 225 20.91 -14.55 -19.88
C ASN A 225 20.95 -13.63 -18.66
N GLU A 226 22.08 -12.94 -18.50
CA GLU A 226 22.22 -11.70 -17.74
C GLU A 226 21.25 -10.63 -18.26
#